data_AF-K6WI03-F1
#
_entry.id   AF-K6WI03-F1
#
_cell.length_a   1.000
_cell.length_b   1.000
_cell.length_c   1.000
_cell.angle_alpha   90.00
_cell.angle_beta   90.00
_cell.angle_gamma   90.00
#
_symmetry.space_group_name_H-M   'P 1'
#
loop_
_entity.id
_entity.type
_entity.pdbx_description
1 polymer ?
#
loop_
_entity_poly.entity_id
_entity_poly.type
_entity_poly.pdbx_seq_one_letter_code
_entity_poly.pdbx_strand_id
1 'polypeptide(L)'
;MRVTIAGATGFVGRHLVERLRGDCELVGLSRSHRPRDDGIDFRACDLFSLRETEEALEGADVAVYLVHSMLPQARLTQGSFADLDLFLADNFARAARTAGVRRIVYLGGIVPEGETDLSPHLESRLEVERVLASHSVPVVALRAGLVVGPGGSSFDMMERLVQRLPVMICPRWTRTMAQPVALRDVVELLARSILDDDLPAGAYDAGGPDRVTWVDLMGLTARELGLRRRFLPVSFFSVHLSLLWLRLVTGAPRQLAAPLVESLRHPMLAHDHRLFERYRLTPTPIAEALDEAVRAERAAHERGREGSRLSEMRKSARSPGPSRVCSVQRMRLAHDEGAAEVARRYAQWIVVFLRPWLRVTALTDGSLDIGLVRPFGPPLSMLELTRNTERSDNGRELFHITGGALAARVDPPGRFEFRRLHTGPEVLAAVHAFVPALPWPIYRVTQAPFHLWVMHAFGRNLAES
;
A
#
# COMPACT_ATOMS: atom_id res chain seq x y z
N MET A 1 -9.92 7.08 -25.37
CA MET A 1 -8.84 6.73 -24.43
C MET A 1 -9.43 5.89 -23.31
N ARG A 2 -8.78 4.78 -22.95
CA ARG A 2 -9.17 3.90 -21.85
C ARG A 2 -8.28 4.10 -20.63
N VAL A 3 -8.88 4.38 -19.48
CA VAL A 3 -8.19 4.66 -18.22
C VAL A 3 -8.54 3.58 -17.20
N THR A 4 -7.52 2.85 -16.72
CA THR A 4 -7.70 1.84 -15.68
C THR A 4 -7.23 2.36 -14.33
N ILE A 5 -8.09 2.35 -13.32
CA ILE A 5 -7.87 2.98 -12.01
C ILE A 5 -7.80 1.92 -10.91
N ALA A 6 -6.58 1.66 -10.41
CA ALA A 6 -6.36 0.91 -9.19
C ALA A 6 -6.71 1.80 -7.97
N GLY A 7 -7.70 1.38 -7.18
CA GLY A 7 -8.23 2.19 -6.08
C GLY A 7 -9.42 3.08 -6.45
N ALA A 8 -10.13 2.78 -7.55
CA ALA A 8 -11.32 3.49 -8.02
C ALA A 8 -12.43 3.61 -6.95
N THR A 9 -12.52 2.67 -6.03
CA THR A 9 -13.53 2.66 -4.95
C THR A 9 -13.11 3.47 -3.72
N GLY A 10 -11.88 4.00 -3.71
CA GLY A 10 -11.27 4.69 -2.59
C GLY A 10 -11.76 6.12 -2.40
N PHE A 11 -11.09 6.85 -1.48
CA PHE A 11 -11.39 8.26 -1.21
C PHE A 11 -11.23 9.13 -2.46
N VAL A 12 -10.02 9.18 -3.03
CA VAL A 12 -9.74 10.00 -4.22
C VAL A 12 -10.33 9.34 -5.47
N GLY A 13 -10.21 8.02 -5.59
CA GLY A 13 -10.65 7.27 -6.78
C GLY A 13 -12.10 7.51 -7.18
N ARG A 14 -13.04 7.55 -6.22
CA ARG A 14 -14.46 7.79 -6.56
C ARG A 14 -14.68 9.17 -7.18
N HIS A 15 -14.02 10.20 -6.65
CA HIS A 15 -14.16 11.57 -7.15
C HIS A 15 -13.45 11.74 -8.49
N LEU A 16 -12.33 11.04 -8.68
CA LEU A 16 -11.65 10.97 -9.98
C LEU A 16 -12.52 10.30 -11.05
N VAL A 17 -13.18 9.19 -10.71
CA VAL A 17 -14.12 8.51 -11.61
C VAL A 17 -15.23 9.47 -12.01
N GLU A 18 -15.89 10.12 -11.05
CA GLU A 18 -16.93 11.12 -11.32
C GLU A 18 -16.44 12.23 -12.25
N ARG A 19 -15.23 12.75 -12.00
CA ARG A 19 -14.65 13.83 -12.80
C ARG A 19 -14.34 13.42 -14.24
N LEU A 20 -13.95 12.17 -14.48
CA LEU A 20 -13.57 11.67 -15.81
C LEU A 20 -14.76 11.07 -16.58
N ARG A 21 -15.96 11.01 -16.00
CA ARG A 21 -17.15 10.51 -16.69
C ARG A 21 -17.43 11.35 -17.94
N GLY A 22 -17.62 10.67 -19.07
CA GLY A 22 -17.85 11.29 -20.37
C GLY A 22 -16.57 11.68 -21.12
N ASP A 23 -15.44 11.85 -20.42
CA ASP A 23 -14.15 12.18 -21.04
C ASP A 23 -13.37 10.93 -21.49
N CYS A 24 -13.58 9.78 -20.83
CA CYS A 24 -12.81 8.55 -21.02
C CYS A 24 -13.65 7.28 -20.89
N GLU A 25 -13.16 6.18 -21.46
CA GLU A 25 -13.61 4.83 -21.07
C GLU A 25 -12.95 4.45 -19.74
N LEU A 26 -13.73 4.29 -18.68
CA LEU A 26 -13.21 4.04 -17.34
C LEU A 26 -13.30 2.57 -16.96
N VAL A 27 -12.19 2.03 -16.48
CA VAL A 27 -12.10 0.70 -15.87
C VAL A 27 -11.64 0.83 -14.42
N GLY A 28 -12.45 0.42 -13.45
CA GLY A 28 -12.09 0.39 -12.04
C GLY A 28 -11.59 -0.98 -11.61
N LEU A 29 -10.51 -1.03 -10.83
CA LEU A 29 -10.06 -2.30 -10.23
C LEU A 29 -10.65 -2.49 -8.84
N SER A 30 -11.22 -3.66 -8.58
CA SER A 30 -11.73 -4.05 -7.26
C SER A 30 -11.31 -5.47 -6.87
N ARG A 31 -11.07 -5.70 -5.59
CA ARG A 31 -10.68 -7.04 -5.07
C ARG A 31 -11.77 -8.10 -5.19
N SER A 32 -13.02 -7.68 -5.30
CA SER A 32 -14.18 -8.55 -5.48
C SER A 32 -14.89 -8.16 -6.77
N HIS A 33 -15.66 -9.09 -7.33
CA HIS A 33 -16.58 -8.77 -8.41
C HIS A 33 -17.50 -7.61 -7.98
N ARG A 34 -17.67 -6.64 -8.87
CA ARG A 34 -18.62 -5.53 -8.71
C ARG A 34 -19.44 -5.42 -9.98
N PRO A 35 -20.74 -5.15 -9.89
CA PRO A 35 -21.53 -4.87 -11.08
C PRO A 35 -20.98 -3.62 -11.77
N ARG A 36 -21.15 -3.57 -13.08
CA ARG A 36 -20.95 -2.35 -13.86
C ARG A 36 -21.82 -1.24 -13.27
N ASP A 37 -21.23 -0.06 -13.14
CA ASP A 37 -21.93 1.16 -12.74
C ASP A 37 -21.99 2.09 -13.96
N ASP A 38 -22.90 3.06 -13.93
CA ASP A 38 -23.03 3.99 -15.04
C ASP A 38 -21.71 4.76 -15.24
N GLY A 39 -21.21 4.74 -16.48
CA GLY A 39 -19.92 5.35 -16.85
C GLY A 39 -18.64 4.64 -16.38
N ILE A 40 -18.69 3.45 -15.75
CA ILE A 40 -17.46 2.70 -15.36
C ILE A 40 -17.65 1.17 -15.36
N ASP A 41 -16.69 0.46 -15.95
CA ASP A 41 -16.61 -1.01 -15.89
C ASP A 41 -15.68 -1.46 -14.76
N PHE A 42 -16.07 -2.46 -13.97
CA PHE A 42 -15.25 -2.95 -12.86
C PHE A 42 -14.65 -4.33 -13.18
N ARG A 43 -13.32 -4.42 -13.05
CA ARG A 43 -12.58 -5.69 -13.16
C ARG A 43 -12.15 -6.19 -11.79
N ALA A 44 -12.45 -7.46 -11.51
CA ALA A 44 -11.96 -8.14 -10.33
C ALA A 44 -10.45 -8.36 -10.46
N CYS A 45 -9.66 -7.91 -9.48
CA CYS A 45 -8.21 -8.01 -9.53
C CYS A 45 -7.63 -8.04 -8.11
N ASP A 46 -6.89 -9.11 -7.78
CA ASP A 46 -5.94 -9.10 -6.68
C ASP A 46 -4.58 -8.56 -7.16
N LEU A 47 -4.18 -7.37 -6.70
CA LEU A 47 -2.90 -6.77 -7.09
C LEU A 47 -1.68 -7.53 -6.57
N PHE A 48 -1.83 -8.51 -5.66
CA PHE A 48 -0.75 -9.45 -5.34
C PHE A 48 -0.53 -10.50 -6.42
N SER A 49 -1.45 -10.60 -7.37
CA SER A 49 -1.41 -11.50 -8.52
C SER A 49 -0.96 -10.71 -9.75
N LEU A 50 0.30 -10.89 -10.16
CA LEU A 50 0.81 -10.26 -11.38
C LEU A 50 -0.06 -10.60 -12.60
N ARG A 51 -0.55 -11.84 -12.67
CA ARG A 51 -1.40 -12.32 -13.78
C ARG A 51 -2.72 -11.57 -13.83
N GLU A 52 -3.44 -11.51 -12.71
CA GLU A 52 -4.71 -10.77 -12.66
C GLU A 52 -4.50 -9.27 -12.90
N THR A 53 -3.33 -8.73 -12.53
CA THR A 53 -3.00 -7.33 -12.79
C THR A 53 -2.76 -7.07 -14.27
N GLU A 54 -2.09 -7.99 -14.98
CA GLU A 54 -1.93 -7.92 -16.45
C GLU A 54 -3.27 -8.01 -17.17
N GLU A 55 -4.10 -9.01 -16.83
CA GLU A 55 -5.45 -9.17 -17.37
C GLU A 55 -6.31 -7.92 -17.10
N ALA A 56 -6.19 -7.34 -15.90
CA ALA A 56 -6.93 -6.14 -15.52
C ALA A 56 -6.49 -4.89 -16.29
N LEU A 57 -5.22 -4.77 -16.68
CA LEU A 57 -4.67 -3.64 -17.43
C LEU A 57 -4.80 -3.80 -18.95
N GLU A 58 -5.30 -4.93 -19.45
CA GLU A 58 -5.46 -5.16 -20.89
C GLU A 58 -6.31 -4.08 -21.57
N GLY A 59 -5.71 -3.46 -22.60
CA GLY A 59 -6.30 -2.37 -23.40
C GLY A 59 -6.25 -0.99 -22.75
N ALA A 60 -5.58 -0.82 -21.60
CA ALA A 60 -5.46 0.48 -20.94
C ALA A 60 -4.44 1.39 -21.67
N ASP A 61 -4.85 2.62 -21.98
CA ASP A 61 -3.94 3.67 -22.45
C ASP A 61 -3.15 4.27 -21.28
N VAL A 62 -3.87 4.59 -20.19
CA VAL A 62 -3.34 5.20 -18.97
C VAL A 62 -3.76 4.37 -17.78
N ALA A 63 -2.82 4.09 -16.87
CA ALA A 63 -3.07 3.34 -15.65
C ALA A 63 -2.87 4.24 -14.43
N VAL A 64 -3.88 4.38 -13.58
CA VAL A 64 -3.86 5.23 -12.39
C VAL A 64 -3.66 4.35 -11.15
N TYR A 65 -2.64 4.68 -10.34
CA TYR A 65 -2.31 3.94 -9.12
C TYR A 65 -2.62 4.77 -7.86
N LEU A 66 -3.72 4.45 -7.18
CA LEU A 66 -4.19 5.12 -5.95
C LEU A 66 -4.17 4.18 -4.73
N VAL A 67 -3.47 3.04 -4.84
CA VAL A 67 -3.47 1.99 -3.82
C VAL A 67 -2.47 2.29 -2.72
N HIS A 68 -2.84 1.94 -1.48
CA HIS A 68 -1.98 2.06 -0.30
C HIS A 68 -2.31 0.97 0.74
N SER A 69 -1.31 0.22 1.16
CA SER A 69 -1.42 -1.05 1.89
C SER A 69 -1.38 -0.91 3.42
N MET A 70 -1.90 0.19 3.99
CA MET A 70 -1.88 0.39 5.45
C MET A 70 -2.82 -0.53 6.23
N LEU A 71 -3.78 -1.16 5.55
CA LEU A 71 -4.71 -2.09 6.18
C LEU A 71 -4.33 -3.55 5.88
N PRO A 72 -4.48 -4.46 6.85
CA PRO A 72 -4.28 -5.89 6.62
C PRO A 72 -5.12 -6.40 5.44
N GLN A 73 -4.50 -7.20 4.57
CA GLN A 73 -5.14 -7.68 3.34
C GLN A 73 -5.57 -9.15 3.40
N ALA A 74 -5.06 -9.89 4.39
CA ALA A 74 -5.36 -11.30 4.62
C ALA A 74 -5.65 -11.57 6.11
N ARG A 75 -6.18 -12.76 6.42
CA ARG A 75 -6.47 -13.17 7.81
C ARG A 75 -5.21 -13.12 8.70
N LEU A 76 -4.06 -13.41 8.10
CA LEU A 76 -2.74 -13.09 8.64
C LEU A 76 -1.93 -12.39 7.55
N THR A 77 -1.42 -11.21 7.86
CA THR A 77 -0.46 -10.48 7.03
C THR A 77 0.85 -10.34 7.79
N GLN A 78 1.94 -10.85 7.23
CA GLN A 78 3.28 -10.85 7.80
C GLN A 78 4.22 -10.07 6.89
N GLY A 79 4.47 -8.81 7.19
CA GLY A 79 5.30 -7.93 6.39
C GLY A 79 5.07 -6.48 6.79
N SER A 80 6.02 -5.60 6.51
CA SER A 80 5.80 -4.18 6.70
C SER A 80 4.82 -3.66 5.65
N PHE A 81 4.10 -2.56 5.94
CA PHE A 81 3.25 -1.93 4.92
C PHE A 81 4.10 -1.46 3.72
N ALA A 82 5.36 -1.08 3.96
CA ALA A 82 6.30 -0.67 2.94
C ALA A 82 6.60 -1.80 1.96
N ASP A 83 6.89 -3.00 2.48
CA ASP A 83 7.17 -4.17 1.63
C ASP A 83 5.94 -4.62 0.82
N LEU A 84 4.76 -4.54 1.43
CA LEU A 84 3.50 -4.85 0.74
C LEU A 84 3.23 -3.85 -0.38
N ASP A 85 3.36 -2.55 -0.11
CA ASP A 85 3.16 -1.50 -1.11
C ASP A 85 4.18 -1.61 -2.26
N LEU A 86 5.44 -1.91 -1.93
CA LEU A 86 6.49 -2.12 -2.91
C LEU A 86 6.18 -3.29 -3.84
N PHE A 87 5.71 -4.41 -3.27
CA PHE A 87 5.33 -5.59 -4.02
C PHE A 87 4.15 -5.31 -4.97
N LEU A 88 3.11 -4.61 -4.49
CA LEU A 88 1.95 -4.25 -5.31
C LEU A 88 2.34 -3.28 -6.43
N ALA A 89 3.18 -2.28 -6.13
CA ALA A 89 3.66 -1.31 -7.11
C ALA A 89 4.50 -1.99 -8.20
N ASP A 90 5.38 -2.92 -7.84
CA ASP A 90 6.18 -3.69 -8.79
C ASP A 90 5.30 -4.58 -9.68
N ASN A 91 4.27 -5.23 -9.13
CA ASN A 91 3.27 -5.95 -9.93
C ASN A 91 2.58 -5.03 -10.94
N PHE A 92 2.13 -3.86 -10.49
CA PHE A 92 1.43 -2.91 -11.34
C PHE A 92 2.33 -2.37 -12.45
N ALA A 93 3.59 -2.05 -12.13
CA ALA A 93 4.57 -1.55 -13.09
C ALA A 93 4.92 -2.61 -14.16
N ARG A 94 5.17 -3.85 -13.74
CA ARG A 94 5.39 -4.98 -14.67
C ARG A 94 4.18 -5.21 -15.57
N ALA A 95 2.99 -5.25 -14.98
CA ALA A 95 1.75 -5.46 -15.72
C ALA A 95 1.46 -4.32 -16.70
N ALA A 96 1.70 -3.07 -16.30
CA ALA A 96 1.54 -1.91 -17.17
C ALA A 96 2.47 -1.99 -18.39
N ARG A 97 3.73 -2.39 -18.18
CA ARG A 97 4.67 -2.63 -19.28
C ARG A 97 4.17 -3.75 -20.20
N THR A 98 3.76 -4.89 -19.65
CA THR A 98 3.25 -6.04 -20.42
C THR A 98 2.01 -5.66 -21.24
N ALA A 99 1.10 -4.88 -20.66
CA ALA A 99 -0.14 -4.44 -21.31
C ALA A 99 0.05 -3.28 -22.31
N GLY A 100 1.27 -2.74 -22.44
CA GLY A 100 1.56 -1.62 -23.35
C GLY A 100 0.98 -0.28 -22.90
N VAL A 101 0.79 -0.08 -21.59
CA VAL A 101 0.29 1.18 -21.02
C VAL A 101 1.24 2.32 -21.38
N ARG A 102 0.69 3.43 -21.88
CA ARG A 102 1.46 4.60 -22.34
C ARG A 102 1.98 5.46 -21.19
N ARG A 103 1.24 5.51 -20.07
CA ARG A 103 1.59 6.30 -18.88
C ARG A 103 0.98 5.71 -17.61
N ILE A 104 1.74 5.75 -16.52
CA ILE A 104 1.22 5.55 -15.17
C ILE A 104 1.04 6.92 -14.49
N VAL A 105 -0.13 7.14 -13.89
CA VAL A 105 -0.38 8.31 -13.03
C VAL A 105 -0.48 7.84 -11.58
N TYR A 106 0.42 8.32 -10.73
CA TYR A 106 0.53 7.92 -9.33
C TYR A 106 0.14 9.08 -8.41
N LEU A 107 -0.70 8.82 -7.40
CA LEU A 107 -0.89 9.75 -6.29
C LEU A 107 -0.01 9.32 -5.12
N GLY A 108 1.06 10.07 -4.88
CA GLY A 108 2.06 9.89 -3.83
C GLY A 108 1.81 10.76 -2.59
N GLY A 109 2.88 11.10 -1.88
CA GLY A 109 2.89 12.09 -0.81
C GLY A 109 4.06 13.04 -1.00
N ILE A 110 3.97 14.27 -0.48
CA ILE A 110 5.10 15.22 -0.49
C ILE A 110 6.34 14.58 0.12
N VAL A 111 7.47 14.76 -0.56
CA VAL A 111 8.80 14.34 -0.08
C VAL A 111 9.55 15.61 0.31
N PRO A 112 9.86 15.81 1.61
CA PRO A 112 10.58 16.98 2.07
C PRO A 112 11.96 17.13 1.38
N GLU A 113 12.27 18.32 0.89
CA GLU A 113 13.58 18.59 0.28
C GLU A 113 14.73 18.55 1.30
N GLY A 114 15.85 17.95 0.90
CA GLY A 114 17.09 17.95 1.69
C GLY A 114 17.09 17.05 2.92
N GLU A 115 16.00 16.33 3.18
CA GLU A 115 15.93 15.38 4.29
C GLU A 115 16.40 13.98 3.88
N THR A 116 17.39 13.46 4.60
CA THR A 116 17.92 12.12 4.39
C THR A 116 17.32 11.08 5.34
N ASP A 117 16.74 11.50 6.46
CA ASP A 117 16.13 10.63 7.48
C ASP A 117 14.60 10.68 7.40
N LEU A 118 14.05 10.17 6.30
CA LEU A 118 12.60 10.12 6.10
C LEU A 118 11.95 9.11 7.06
N SER A 119 10.71 9.39 7.49
CA SER A 119 9.94 8.38 8.21
C SER A 119 9.68 7.16 7.31
N PRO A 120 9.52 5.94 7.87
CA PRO A 120 9.22 4.74 7.08
C PRO A 120 8.00 4.89 6.15
N HIS A 121 7.04 5.73 6.54
CA HIS A 121 5.88 6.03 5.71
C HIS A 121 6.26 6.83 4.46
N LEU A 122 7.08 7.87 4.59
CA LEU A 122 7.49 8.71 3.46
C LEU A 122 8.45 7.99 2.54
N GLU A 123 9.40 7.25 3.12
CA GLU A 123 10.31 6.40 2.36
C GLU A 123 9.54 5.38 1.52
N SER A 124 8.56 4.70 2.11
CA SER A 124 7.68 3.77 1.38
C SER A 124 6.94 4.42 0.21
N ARG A 125 6.45 5.66 0.35
CA ARG A 125 5.75 6.36 -0.75
C ARG A 125 6.70 6.73 -1.88
N LEU A 126 7.92 7.15 -1.54
CA LEU A 126 8.98 7.43 -2.51
C LEU A 126 9.49 6.16 -3.20
N GLU A 127 9.59 5.04 -2.48
CA GLU A 127 9.93 3.74 -3.07
C GLU A 127 8.89 3.27 -4.08
N VAL A 128 7.60 3.40 -3.76
CA VAL A 128 6.51 3.09 -4.70
C VAL A 128 6.63 3.92 -5.98
N GLU A 129 6.88 5.23 -5.85
CA GLU A 129 7.11 6.10 -7.00
C GLU A 129 8.26 5.59 -7.88
N ARG A 130 9.41 5.28 -7.27
CA ARG A 130 10.59 4.78 -7.98
C ARG A 130 10.34 3.43 -8.66
N VAL A 131 9.64 2.51 -8.00
CA VAL A 131 9.34 1.18 -8.55
C VAL A 131 8.34 1.27 -9.69
N LEU A 132 7.30 2.11 -9.59
CA LEU A 132 6.39 2.36 -10.71
C LEU A 132 7.15 2.85 -11.95
N ALA A 133 8.19 3.67 -11.76
CA ALA A 133 9.02 4.21 -12.84
C ALA A 133 10.12 3.25 -13.33
N SER A 134 10.33 2.11 -12.68
CA SER A 134 11.47 1.22 -12.96
C SER A 134 11.28 0.29 -14.17
N HIS A 135 10.07 0.23 -14.74
CA HIS A 135 9.70 -0.70 -15.83
C HIS A 135 9.45 -0.02 -17.19
N SER A 136 10.14 1.09 -17.47
CA SER A 136 10.13 1.81 -18.77
C SER A 136 8.82 2.50 -19.16
N VAL A 137 7.73 2.32 -18.39
CA VAL A 137 6.50 3.09 -18.59
C VAL A 137 6.68 4.48 -17.97
N PRO A 138 6.46 5.58 -18.71
CA PRO A 138 6.50 6.95 -18.18
C PRO A 138 5.57 7.12 -16.97
N VAL A 139 6.07 7.72 -15.89
CA VAL A 139 5.30 7.96 -14.66
C VAL A 139 5.13 9.43 -14.39
N VAL A 140 3.89 9.85 -14.14
CA VAL A 140 3.56 11.15 -13.57
C VAL A 140 3.16 10.92 -12.12
N ALA A 141 3.98 11.38 -11.18
CA ALA A 141 3.75 11.24 -9.75
C ALA A 141 3.26 12.56 -9.15
N LEU A 142 1.99 12.60 -8.76
CA LEU A 142 1.41 13.72 -8.03
C LEU A 142 1.66 13.53 -6.53
N ARG A 143 2.54 14.34 -5.96
CA ARG A 143 2.91 14.31 -4.54
C ARG A 143 2.04 15.28 -3.75
N ALA A 144 0.95 14.76 -3.19
CA ALA A 144 0.01 15.60 -2.44
C ALA A 144 0.39 15.73 -0.97
N GLY A 145 0.09 16.91 -0.39
CA GLY A 145 0.04 17.09 1.06
C GLY A 145 -1.16 16.37 1.68
N LEU A 146 -1.59 16.80 2.86
CA LEU A 146 -2.85 16.31 3.43
C LEU A 146 -4.02 16.69 2.52
N VAL A 147 -4.64 15.70 1.89
CA VAL A 147 -5.84 15.89 1.06
C VAL A 147 -7.06 16.08 1.96
N VAL A 148 -7.67 17.26 1.89
CA VAL A 148 -8.86 17.64 2.68
C VAL A 148 -10.09 17.68 1.79
N GLY A 149 -11.12 16.94 2.18
CA GLY A 149 -12.40 16.94 1.48
C GLY A 149 -13.33 15.79 1.90
N PRO A 150 -14.54 15.75 1.32
CA PRO A 150 -15.59 14.82 1.73
C PRO A 150 -15.21 13.35 1.70
N GLY A 151 -15.14 12.74 2.88
CA GLY A 151 -14.95 11.31 3.11
C GLY A 151 -13.51 10.81 2.96
N GLY A 152 -12.53 11.64 3.32
CA GLY A 152 -11.12 11.26 3.51
C GLY A 152 -10.82 10.81 4.94
N SER A 153 -10.04 9.74 5.12
CA SER A 153 -9.78 9.14 6.44
C SER A 153 -8.89 9.98 7.35
N SER A 154 -7.88 10.64 6.79
CA SER A 154 -6.96 11.49 7.58
C SER A 154 -7.67 12.73 8.11
N PHE A 155 -8.54 13.33 7.30
CA PHE A 155 -9.41 14.42 7.73
C PHE A 155 -10.43 13.95 8.78
N ASP A 156 -11.15 12.83 8.56
CA ASP A 156 -12.10 12.25 9.55
C ASP A 156 -11.42 11.99 10.91
N MET A 157 -10.15 11.55 10.90
CA MET A 157 -9.37 11.36 12.13
C MET A 157 -9.10 12.69 12.87
N MET A 158 -8.65 13.72 12.15
CA MET A 158 -8.40 15.04 12.70
C MET A 158 -9.70 15.70 13.19
N GLU A 159 -10.77 15.61 12.41
CA GLU A 159 -12.08 16.14 12.76
C GLU A 159 -12.59 15.50 14.05
N ARG A 160 -12.49 14.17 14.21
CA ARG A 160 -12.88 13.49 15.45
C ARG A 160 -12.07 13.92 16.66
N LEU A 161 -10.78 14.19 16.51
CA LEU A 161 -9.96 14.75 17.59
C LEU A 161 -10.52 16.10 18.02
N VAL A 162 -10.78 16.98 17.05
CA VAL A 162 -11.34 18.32 17.29
C VAL A 162 -12.76 18.24 17.88
N GLN A 163 -13.60 17.32 17.44
CA GLN A 163 -14.95 17.14 17.98
C GLN A 163 -14.93 16.64 19.43
N ARG A 164 -14.01 15.73 19.78
CA ARG A 164 -14.02 15.02 21.08
C ARG A 164 -13.20 15.68 22.19
N LEU A 165 -12.18 16.46 21.85
CA LEU A 165 -11.24 17.00 22.84
C LEU A 165 -11.41 18.51 23.02
N PRO A 166 -12.08 18.99 24.08
CA PRO A 166 -12.21 20.43 24.35
C PRO A 166 -10.87 21.10 24.67
N VAL A 167 -9.91 20.32 25.20
CA VAL A 167 -8.53 20.73 25.47
C VAL A 167 -7.60 19.71 24.82
N MET A 168 -6.70 20.18 23.95
CA MET A 168 -5.73 19.36 23.22
C MET A 168 -4.31 19.65 23.70
N ILE A 169 -3.65 18.62 24.22
CA ILE A 169 -2.21 18.67 24.52
C ILE A 169 -1.48 18.55 23.18
N CYS A 170 -0.64 19.54 22.88
CA CYS A 170 -0.01 19.74 21.59
C CYS A 170 1.52 19.59 21.71
N PRO A 171 2.07 18.39 21.43
CA PRO A 171 3.52 18.19 21.43
C PRO A 171 4.20 18.98 20.31
N ARG A 172 5.54 19.09 20.37
CA ARG A 172 6.32 19.87 19.39
C ARG A 172 5.98 19.62 17.91
N TRP A 173 5.71 18.38 17.51
CA TRP A 173 5.36 18.05 16.11
C TRP A 173 4.08 18.74 15.62
N THR A 174 3.17 19.16 16.50
CA THR A 174 1.96 19.87 16.05
C THR A 174 2.28 21.25 15.48
N ARG A 175 3.51 21.73 15.68
CA ARG A 175 4.04 22.97 15.12
C ARG A 175 4.84 22.74 13.83
N THR A 176 4.99 21.50 13.40
CA THR A 176 5.55 21.18 12.09
C THR A 176 4.63 21.72 11.00
N MET A 177 5.23 22.31 9.96
CA MET A 177 4.51 22.89 8.83
C MET A 177 3.93 21.81 7.92
N ALA A 178 2.72 22.06 7.43
CA ALA A 178 2.04 21.27 6.43
C ALA A 178 1.40 22.20 5.39
N GLN A 179 1.28 21.70 4.17
CA GLN A 179 0.60 22.39 3.08
C GLN A 179 -0.54 21.49 2.57
N PRO A 180 -1.69 21.51 3.25
CA PRO A 180 -2.83 20.70 2.86
C PRO A 180 -3.36 21.16 1.48
N VAL A 181 -4.07 20.27 0.80
CA VAL A 181 -4.61 20.52 -0.54
C VAL A 181 -6.07 20.07 -0.59
N ALA A 182 -6.91 20.83 -1.29
CA ALA A 182 -8.31 20.47 -1.45
C ALA A 182 -8.45 19.21 -2.31
N LEU A 183 -9.39 18.33 -1.96
CA LEU A 183 -9.70 17.12 -2.73
C LEU A 183 -10.06 17.45 -4.18
N ARG A 184 -10.84 18.52 -4.40
CA ARG A 184 -11.25 18.96 -5.74
C ARG A 184 -10.05 19.34 -6.60
N ASP A 185 -9.04 20.00 -6.02
CA ASP A 185 -7.82 20.37 -6.75
C ASP A 185 -6.99 19.12 -7.09
N VAL A 186 -6.81 18.20 -6.15
CA VAL A 186 -6.10 16.93 -6.41
C VAL A 186 -6.78 16.14 -7.53
N VAL A 187 -8.11 16.06 -7.51
CA VAL A 187 -8.89 15.37 -8.54
C VAL A 187 -8.74 16.04 -9.90
N GLU A 188 -8.80 17.37 -9.97
CA GLU A 188 -8.61 18.12 -11.21
C GLU A 188 -7.18 17.94 -11.75
N LEU A 189 -6.16 18.03 -10.89
CA LEU A 189 -4.76 17.81 -11.27
C LEU A 189 -4.53 16.39 -11.80
N LEU A 190 -5.11 15.37 -11.17
CA LEU A 190 -5.05 14.00 -11.65
C LEU A 190 -5.76 13.86 -13.01
N ALA A 191 -6.97 14.40 -13.15
CA ALA A 191 -7.73 14.34 -14.39
C ALA A 191 -6.98 15.01 -15.55
N ARG A 192 -6.44 16.21 -15.33
CA ARG A 192 -5.62 16.92 -16.32
C ARG A 192 -4.36 16.15 -16.67
N SER A 193 -3.68 15.56 -15.69
CA SER A 193 -2.48 14.74 -15.92
C SER A 193 -2.75 13.45 -16.70
N ILE A 194 -3.97 12.91 -16.61
CA ILE A 194 -4.42 11.77 -17.40
C ILE A 194 -4.72 12.18 -18.84
N LEU A 195 -5.37 13.35 -19.03
CA LEU A 195 -5.81 13.84 -20.34
C LEU A 195 -4.72 14.58 -21.15
N ASP A 196 -3.64 15.00 -20.51
CA ASP A 196 -2.54 15.75 -21.13
C ASP A 196 -1.44 14.80 -21.64
N ASP A 197 -1.52 14.39 -22.91
CA ASP A 197 -0.51 13.54 -23.56
C ASP A 197 0.89 14.20 -23.55
N ASP A 198 0.98 15.53 -23.53
CA ASP A 198 2.24 16.28 -23.56
C ASP A 198 2.86 16.50 -22.16
N LEU A 199 2.22 16.02 -21.09
CA LEU A 199 2.78 16.14 -19.74
C LEU A 199 4.03 15.25 -19.60
N PRO A 200 5.21 15.81 -19.28
CA PRO A 200 6.41 15.02 -19.08
C PRO A 200 6.28 14.05 -17.90
N ALA A 201 6.98 12.92 -17.99
CA ALA A 201 7.18 12.07 -16.82
C ALA A 201 7.96 12.82 -15.74
N GLY A 202 7.63 12.59 -14.48
CA GLY A 202 8.26 13.25 -13.35
C GLY A 202 7.35 13.32 -12.13
N ALA A 203 7.93 13.82 -11.04
CA ALA A 203 7.19 14.16 -9.84
C ALA A 203 6.76 15.62 -9.85
N TYR A 204 5.55 15.87 -9.37
CA TYR A 204 4.94 17.19 -9.26
C TYR A 204 4.23 17.29 -7.92
N ASP A 205 4.44 18.36 -7.17
CA ASP A 205 3.77 18.54 -5.90
C ASP A 205 2.35 19.10 -6.07
N ALA A 206 1.47 18.72 -5.15
CA ALA A 206 0.12 19.23 -5.01
C ALA A 206 -0.07 19.74 -3.57
N GLY A 207 0.30 21.00 -3.36
CA GLY A 207 0.02 21.76 -2.14
C GLY A 207 -1.00 22.86 -2.42
N GLY A 208 -1.93 23.06 -1.49
CA GLY A 208 -2.82 24.22 -1.51
C GLY A 208 -2.08 25.54 -1.23
N PRO A 209 -2.78 26.69 -1.23
CA PRO A 209 -2.15 27.99 -1.06
C PRO A 209 -1.70 28.25 0.39
N ASP A 210 -2.30 27.54 1.36
CA ASP A 210 -2.07 27.76 2.78
C ASP A 210 -0.94 26.88 3.33
N ARG A 211 0.13 27.51 3.84
CA ARG A 211 1.20 26.86 4.61
C ARG A 211 0.88 27.05 6.09
N VAL A 212 0.45 25.99 6.76
CA VAL A 212 -0.09 26.04 8.13
C VAL A 212 0.59 25.00 9.02
N THR A 213 0.60 25.21 10.33
CA THR A 213 0.98 24.12 11.24
C THR A 213 -0.19 23.17 11.47
N TRP A 214 0.07 21.97 11.99
CA TRP A 214 -1.00 21.04 12.39
C TRP A 214 -1.93 21.63 13.45
N VAL A 215 -1.41 22.45 14.38
CA VAL A 215 -2.25 23.14 15.37
C VAL A 215 -3.13 24.21 14.73
N ASP A 216 -2.63 24.93 13.74
CA ASP A 216 -3.43 25.89 12.97
C ASP A 216 -4.55 25.19 12.21
N LEU A 217 -4.25 24.05 11.57
CA LEU A 217 -5.22 23.26 10.84
C LEU A 217 -6.33 22.70 11.74
N MET A 218 -5.98 22.19 12.93
CA MET A 218 -6.97 21.80 13.94
C MET A 218 -7.79 23.00 14.43
N GLY A 219 -7.17 24.18 14.57
CA GLY A 219 -7.84 25.42 14.93
C GLY A 219 -8.79 25.95 13.86
N LEU A 220 -8.45 25.81 12.57
CA LEU A 220 -9.33 26.10 11.44
C LEU A 220 -10.52 25.13 11.44
N THR A 221 -10.26 23.84 11.58
CA THR A 221 -11.31 22.81 11.68
C THR A 221 -12.27 23.08 12.85
N ALA A 222 -11.75 23.51 14.01
CA ALA A 222 -12.58 23.87 15.15
C ALA A 222 -13.51 25.06 14.86
N ARG A 223 -13.01 26.07 14.13
CA ARG A 223 -13.79 27.23 13.71
C ARG A 223 -14.93 26.83 12.76
N GLU A 224 -14.66 26.01 11.75
CA GLU A 224 -15.69 25.51 10.81
C GLU A 224 -16.76 24.65 11.50
N LEU A 225 -16.36 23.90 12.52
CA LEU A 225 -17.30 23.13 13.34
C LEU A 225 -18.07 23.97 14.36
N GLY A 226 -17.77 25.27 14.52
CA GLY A 226 -18.37 26.13 15.54
C GLY A 226 -17.94 25.75 16.97
N LEU A 227 -16.79 25.10 17.14
CA LEU A 227 -16.31 24.58 18.42
C LEU A 227 -15.20 25.47 19.00
N ARG A 228 -15.31 25.75 20.31
CA ARG A 228 -14.22 26.38 21.07
C ARG A 228 -13.27 25.31 21.61
N ARG A 229 -12.01 25.37 21.19
CA ARG A 229 -10.95 24.42 21.57
C ARG A 229 -9.73 25.14 22.14
N ARG A 230 -9.15 24.58 23.21
CA ARG A 230 -7.92 25.09 23.83
C ARG A 230 -6.75 24.20 23.43
N PHE A 231 -5.67 24.79 22.94
CA PHE A 231 -4.46 24.09 22.54
C PHE A 231 -3.35 24.37 23.56
N LEU A 232 -2.91 23.35 24.29
CA LEU A 232 -1.88 23.46 25.33
C LEU A 232 -0.55 22.90 24.79
N PRO A 233 0.43 23.75 24.48
CA PRO A 233 1.70 23.28 23.96
C PRO A 233 2.52 22.55 25.03
N VAL A 234 3.14 21.43 24.66
CA VAL A 234 4.07 20.70 25.52
C VAL A 234 5.39 20.41 24.79
N SER A 235 6.49 20.50 25.53
CA SER A 235 7.84 20.37 24.96
C SER A 235 8.26 18.93 24.69
N PHE A 236 7.63 17.94 25.32
CA PHE A 236 7.97 16.53 25.15
C PHE A 236 7.06 15.86 24.12
N PHE A 237 7.64 15.03 23.27
CA PHE A 237 6.94 14.18 22.33
C PHE A 237 7.26 12.72 22.66
N SER A 238 6.22 11.90 22.79
CA SER A 238 6.37 10.44 22.85
C SER A 238 5.45 9.84 21.80
N VAL A 239 6.03 9.20 20.78
CA VAL A 239 5.30 8.47 19.73
C VAL A 239 4.33 7.47 20.37
N HIS A 240 4.79 6.72 21.37
CA HIS A 240 3.96 5.72 22.06
C HIS A 240 2.75 6.35 22.76
N LEU A 241 2.93 7.51 23.41
CA LEU A 241 1.85 8.21 24.09
C LEU A 241 0.87 8.81 23.07
N SER A 242 1.37 9.44 22.01
CA SER A 242 0.55 9.99 20.91
C SER A 242 -0.28 8.89 20.23
N LEU A 243 0.29 7.70 20.01
CA LEU A 243 -0.45 6.58 19.42
C LEU A 243 -1.50 5.98 20.35
N LEU A 244 -1.19 5.88 21.65
CA LEU A 244 -2.15 5.42 22.64
C LEU A 244 -3.36 6.37 22.69
N TRP A 245 -3.11 7.67 22.76
CA TRP A 245 -4.16 8.69 22.77
C TRP A 245 -4.97 8.73 21.49
N LEU A 246 -4.31 8.71 20.33
CA LEU A 246 -4.98 8.73 19.03
C LEU A 246 -5.92 7.53 18.88
N ARG A 247 -5.48 6.34 19.30
CA ARG A 247 -6.30 5.12 19.28
C ARG A 247 -7.51 5.22 20.20
N LEU A 248 -7.36 5.76 21.40
CA LEU A 248 -8.46 5.91 22.36
C LEU A 248 -9.50 6.92 21.88
N VAL A 249 -9.05 8.05 21.33
CA VAL A 249 -9.95 9.16 20.97
C VAL A 249 -10.59 8.96 19.59
N THR A 250 -9.86 8.46 18.59
CA THR A 250 -10.39 8.33 17.22
C THR A 250 -10.87 6.91 16.90
N GLY A 251 -10.43 5.91 17.66
CA GLY A 251 -10.68 4.50 17.37
C GLY A 251 -9.91 3.96 16.17
N ALA A 252 -8.98 4.74 15.59
CA ALA A 252 -8.17 4.31 14.45
C ALA A 252 -7.27 3.11 14.81
N PRO A 253 -7.10 2.14 13.89
CA PRO A 253 -6.21 1.00 14.12
C PRO A 253 -4.75 1.46 14.21
N ARG A 254 -3.95 0.82 15.07
CA ARG A 254 -2.53 1.18 15.31
C ARG A 254 -1.70 1.12 14.02
N GLN A 255 -2.00 0.17 13.14
CA GLN A 255 -1.33 -0.03 11.86
C GLN A 255 -1.48 1.18 10.92
N LEU A 256 -2.59 1.92 11.04
CA LEU A 256 -2.82 3.14 10.27
C LEU A 256 -2.28 4.38 11.00
N ALA A 257 -2.44 4.43 12.32
CA ALA A 257 -2.03 5.58 13.13
C ALA A 257 -0.50 5.72 13.28
N ALA A 258 0.24 4.61 13.44
CA ALA A 258 1.68 4.63 13.70
C ALA A 258 2.50 5.30 12.58
N PRO A 259 2.36 4.88 11.32
CA PRO A 259 3.14 5.49 10.23
C PRO A 259 2.78 6.97 10.01
N LEU A 260 1.51 7.33 10.20
CA LEU A 260 1.05 8.72 10.07
C LEU A 260 1.73 9.60 11.13
N VAL A 261 1.61 9.26 12.43
CA VAL A 261 2.20 10.07 13.52
C VAL A 261 3.71 10.23 13.36
N GLU A 262 4.42 9.18 12.92
CA GLU A 262 5.85 9.25 12.64
C GLU A 262 6.16 10.22 11.49
N SER A 263 5.32 10.28 10.46
CA SER A 263 5.48 11.22 9.35
C SER A 263 5.18 12.67 9.70
N LEU A 264 4.34 12.94 10.72
CA LEU A 264 3.92 14.32 11.10
C LEU A 264 5.08 15.19 11.60
N ARG A 265 6.23 14.60 11.92
CA ARG A 265 7.43 15.35 12.36
C ARG A 265 8.13 16.08 11.21
N HIS A 266 7.91 15.66 9.96
CA HIS A 266 8.55 16.22 8.78
C HIS A 266 7.70 17.36 8.18
N PRO A 267 8.29 18.51 7.82
CA PRO A 267 7.61 19.56 7.08
C PRO A 267 7.10 19.06 5.72
N MET A 268 5.79 19.18 5.49
CA MET A 268 5.14 18.73 4.26
C MET A 268 4.78 19.92 3.39
N LEU A 269 5.79 20.55 2.79
CA LEU A 269 5.64 21.76 1.98
C LEU A 269 5.86 21.40 0.51
N ALA A 270 5.01 21.93 -0.37
CA ALA A 270 5.19 21.78 -1.80
C ALA A 270 6.32 22.69 -2.27
N HIS A 271 7.15 22.18 -3.16
CA HIS A 271 8.26 22.90 -3.78
C HIS A 271 8.02 23.09 -5.29
N ASP A 272 7.21 22.22 -5.90
CA ASP A 272 6.85 22.28 -7.30
C ASP A 272 5.39 22.72 -7.50
N HIS A 273 5.18 23.84 -8.20
CA HIS A 273 3.86 24.36 -8.55
C HIS A 273 3.53 24.26 -10.05
N ARG A 274 4.37 23.57 -10.85
CA ARG A 274 4.29 23.54 -12.32
C ARG A 274 2.96 23.04 -12.85
N LEU A 275 2.28 22.12 -12.16
CA LEU A 275 0.97 21.63 -12.64
C LEU A 275 -0.15 22.67 -12.47
N PHE A 276 -0.18 23.39 -11.35
CA PHE A 276 -1.14 24.48 -11.16
C PHE A 276 -0.92 25.57 -12.21
N GLU A 277 0.34 25.92 -12.48
CA GLU A 277 0.70 26.90 -13.51
C GLU A 277 0.35 26.42 -14.93
N ARG A 278 0.71 25.18 -15.27
CA ARG A 278 0.47 24.56 -16.58
C ARG A 278 -1.02 24.53 -16.92
N TYR A 279 -1.86 24.16 -15.96
CA TYR A 279 -3.30 24.07 -16.16
C TYR A 279 -4.04 25.36 -15.81
N ARG A 280 -3.33 26.42 -15.42
CA ARG A 280 -3.88 27.73 -15.02
C ARG A 280 -4.97 27.59 -13.95
N LEU A 281 -4.74 26.70 -12.99
CA LEU A 281 -5.64 26.44 -11.88
C LEU A 281 -5.27 27.31 -10.69
N THR A 282 -6.25 27.96 -10.09
CA THR A 282 -6.07 28.66 -8.82
C THR A 282 -6.26 27.67 -7.67
N PRO A 283 -5.24 27.44 -6.81
CA PRO A 283 -5.38 26.56 -5.67
C PRO A 283 -6.50 27.01 -4.71
N THR A 284 -7.26 26.06 -4.21
CA THR A 284 -8.36 26.29 -3.28
C THR A 284 -7.84 26.55 -1.87
N PRO A 285 -8.25 27.65 -1.21
CA PRO A 285 -7.94 27.88 0.20
C PRO A 285 -8.43 26.75 1.11
N ILE A 286 -7.63 26.38 2.10
CA ILE A 286 -7.94 25.25 2.98
C ILE A 286 -9.22 25.46 3.78
N ALA A 287 -9.53 26.71 4.14
CA ALA A 287 -10.77 27.04 4.84
C ALA A 287 -12.01 26.62 4.03
N GLU A 288 -11.99 26.84 2.72
CA GLU A 288 -13.09 26.45 1.83
C GLU A 288 -13.21 24.92 1.73
N ALA A 289 -12.08 24.22 1.59
CA ALA A 289 -12.06 22.76 1.55
C ALA A 289 -12.55 22.12 2.88
N LEU A 290 -12.26 22.76 4.01
CA LEU A 290 -12.76 22.34 5.33
C LEU A 290 -14.28 22.53 5.44
N ASP A 291 -14.79 23.69 5.04
CA ASP A 291 -16.23 23.97 5.01
C ASP A 291 -16.98 22.97 4.12
N GLU A 292 -16.48 22.69 2.92
CA GLU A 292 -17.05 21.65 2.03
C GLU A 292 -17.08 20.28 2.69
N ALA A 293 -16.00 19.86 3.35
CA ALA A 293 -15.91 18.58 4.02
C ALA A 293 -16.92 18.47 5.17
N VAL A 294 -17.02 19.49 6.01
CA VAL A 294 -17.95 19.57 7.14
C VAL A 294 -19.41 19.57 6.66
N ARG A 295 -19.74 20.37 5.63
CA ARG A 295 -21.08 20.40 5.04
C ARG A 295 -21.48 19.05 4.47
N ALA A 296 -20.57 18.37 3.78
CA ALA A 296 -20.83 17.06 3.21
C ALA A 296 -21.07 15.99 4.29
N GLU A 297 -20.32 16.04 5.41
CA GLU A 297 -20.51 15.11 6.54
C GLU A 297 -21.86 15.35 7.24
N ARG A 298 -22.24 16.61 7.49
CA ARG A 298 -23.56 16.95 8.03
C ARG A 298 -24.70 16.43 7.16
N ALA A 299 -24.63 16.68 5.85
CA ALA A 299 -25.62 16.18 4.90
C ALA A 299 -25.64 14.64 4.80
N ALA A 300 -24.52 13.96 5.01
CA ALA A 300 -24.48 12.49 5.08
C ALA A 300 -25.16 11.96 6.35
N HIS A 301 -24.96 12.63 7.49
CA HIS A 301 -25.60 12.30 8.76
C HIS A 301 -27.12 12.49 8.70
N GLU A 302 -27.60 13.61 8.14
CA GLU A 302 -29.04 13.87 7.93
C GLU A 302 -29.73 12.82 7.05
N ARG A 303 -29.00 12.23 6.10
CA ARG A 303 -29.51 11.16 5.22
C ARG A 303 -29.47 9.76 5.85
N GLY A 304 -29.21 9.64 7.16
CA GLY A 304 -29.18 8.37 7.87
C GLY A 304 -28.03 7.43 7.45
N ARG A 305 -27.02 7.94 6.73
CA ARG A 305 -25.80 7.19 6.38
C ARG A 305 -24.85 7.21 7.58
N GLU A 306 -25.23 6.54 8.67
CA GLU A 306 -24.42 6.43 9.89
C GLU A 306 -23.26 5.45 9.71
N GLY A 307 -22.15 5.94 9.19
CA GLY A 307 -20.91 5.18 9.11
C GLY A 307 -19.70 6.09 8.96
N SER A 308 -18.96 6.32 10.05
CA SER A 308 -17.59 6.84 9.95
C SER A 308 -16.78 5.95 9.01
N ARG A 309 -15.99 6.52 8.10
CA ARG A 309 -15.06 5.74 7.25
C ARG A 309 -14.11 4.92 8.10
N LEU A 310 -13.65 5.43 9.25
CA LEU A 310 -12.88 4.64 10.22
C LEU A 310 -13.67 3.43 10.76
N SER A 311 -14.99 3.54 10.93
CA SER A 311 -15.86 2.42 11.31
C SER A 311 -15.98 1.38 10.18
N GLU A 312 -16.18 1.81 8.94
CA GLU A 312 -16.21 0.92 7.77
C GLU A 312 -14.86 0.22 7.57
N MET A 313 -13.74 0.94 7.70
CA MET A 313 -12.39 0.39 7.65
C MET A 313 -12.16 -0.62 8.78
N ARG A 314 -12.64 -0.34 10.00
CA ARG A 314 -12.60 -1.30 11.13
C ARG A 314 -13.45 -2.53 10.87
N LYS A 315 -14.62 -2.40 10.26
CA LYS A 315 -15.47 -3.54 9.85
C LYS A 315 -14.77 -4.37 8.77
N SER A 316 -14.22 -3.73 7.74
CA SER A 316 -13.45 -4.42 6.69
C SER A 316 -12.21 -5.13 7.24
N ALA A 317 -11.49 -4.53 8.19
CA ALA A 317 -10.35 -5.17 8.85
C ALA A 317 -10.77 -6.34 9.77
N ARG A 318 -12.04 -6.41 10.17
CA ARG A 318 -12.62 -7.45 11.03
C ARG A 318 -13.34 -8.57 10.26
N SER A 319 -13.59 -8.41 8.97
CA SER A 319 -14.17 -9.43 8.09
C SER A 319 -13.05 -10.13 7.31
N PRO A 320 -12.34 -11.11 7.87
CA PRO A 320 -11.36 -11.85 7.11
C PRO A 320 -12.10 -12.64 6.02
N GLY A 321 -11.57 -12.59 4.79
CA GLY A 321 -11.90 -13.54 3.76
C GLY A 321 -11.49 -14.98 4.15
N PRO A 322 -11.38 -15.93 3.21
CA PRO A 322 -10.86 -17.27 3.49
C PRO A 322 -9.55 -17.19 4.29
N SER A 323 -9.23 -18.22 5.09
CA SER A 323 -8.05 -18.33 5.98
C SER A 323 -6.71 -18.35 5.23
N ARG A 324 -6.49 -17.32 4.42
CA ARG A 324 -5.33 -17.08 3.59
C ARG A 324 -4.31 -16.28 4.38
N VAL A 325 -3.05 -16.56 4.08
CA VAL A 325 -1.89 -15.91 4.64
C VAL A 325 -1.20 -15.13 3.53
N CYS A 326 -0.81 -13.91 3.85
CA CYS A 326 0.07 -13.09 3.04
C CYS A 326 1.35 -12.84 3.85
N SER A 327 2.50 -13.11 3.28
CA SER A 327 3.80 -12.87 3.91
C SER A 327 4.72 -12.21 2.88
N VAL A 328 5.35 -11.08 3.20
CA VAL A 328 6.35 -10.44 2.35
C VAL A 328 7.50 -9.98 3.23
N GLN A 329 8.70 -10.46 2.92
CA GLN A 329 9.94 -10.12 3.63
C GLN A 329 10.95 -9.55 2.64
N ARG A 330 11.42 -8.33 2.92
CA ARG A 330 12.52 -7.72 2.19
C ARG A 330 13.86 -8.17 2.76
N MET A 331 14.77 -8.53 1.86
CA MET A 331 16.12 -8.99 2.20
C MET A 331 17.12 -8.26 1.30
N ARG A 332 18.29 -7.95 1.86
CA ARG A 332 19.40 -7.34 1.11
C ARG A 332 20.30 -8.42 0.54
N LEU A 333 20.72 -8.23 -0.70
CA LEU A 333 21.68 -9.10 -1.37
C LEU A 333 23.09 -8.52 -1.23
N ALA A 334 24.06 -9.38 -0.91
CA ALA A 334 25.48 -9.02 -0.91
C ALA A 334 26.05 -8.88 -2.35
N HIS A 335 25.57 -9.70 -3.27
CA HIS A 335 25.99 -9.74 -4.67
C HIS A 335 24.80 -9.51 -5.60
N ASP A 336 25.08 -9.12 -6.85
CA ASP A 336 24.02 -8.97 -7.84
C ASP A 336 23.58 -10.34 -8.38
N GLU A 337 22.56 -10.88 -7.73
CA GLU A 337 22.00 -12.20 -8.03
C GLU A 337 20.55 -12.07 -8.53
N GLY A 338 20.19 -12.91 -9.50
CA GLY A 338 18.82 -13.05 -9.99
C GLY A 338 17.93 -13.80 -9.00
N ALA A 339 16.61 -13.63 -9.14
CA ALA A 339 15.62 -14.27 -8.27
C ALA A 339 15.73 -15.82 -8.26
N ALA A 340 16.05 -16.42 -9.41
CA ALA A 340 16.26 -17.86 -9.53
C ALA A 340 17.50 -18.35 -8.76
N GLU A 341 18.56 -17.55 -8.68
CA GLU A 341 19.76 -17.87 -7.89
C GLU A 341 19.43 -17.79 -6.39
N VAL A 342 18.73 -16.74 -5.97
CA VAL A 342 18.27 -16.60 -4.58
C VAL A 342 17.40 -17.79 -4.16
N ALA A 343 16.50 -18.26 -5.04
CA ALA A 343 15.67 -19.42 -4.76
C ALA A 343 16.49 -20.72 -4.61
N ARG A 344 17.52 -20.92 -5.44
CA ARG A 344 18.45 -22.06 -5.31
C ARG A 344 19.24 -21.97 -4.00
N ARG A 345 19.78 -20.79 -3.67
CA ARG A 345 20.47 -20.55 -2.40
C ARG A 345 19.56 -20.85 -1.22
N TYR A 346 18.30 -20.42 -1.26
CA TYR A 346 17.31 -20.73 -0.23
C TYR A 346 17.12 -22.25 -0.05
N ALA A 347 16.91 -22.97 -1.15
CA ALA A 347 16.70 -24.42 -1.14
C ALA A 347 17.90 -25.20 -0.57
N GLN A 348 19.13 -24.76 -0.86
CA GLN A 348 20.35 -25.36 -0.33
C GLN A 348 20.58 -24.98 1.14
N TRP A 349 20.43 -23.69 1.46
CA TRP A 349 20.66 -23.14 2.79
C TRP A 349 19.70 -23.75 3.82
N ILE A 350 18.41 -23.87 3.50
CA ILE A 350 17.41 -24.34 4.48
C ILE A 350 17.66 -25.79 4.91
N VAL A 351 18.22 -26.62 4.01
CA VAL A 351 18.67 -27.97 4.36
C VAL A 351 19.74 -27.90 5.42
N VAL A 352 20.83 -27.16 5.16
CA VAL A 352 21.97 -27.03 6.09
C VAL A 352 21.53 -26.43 7.42
N PHE A 353 20.69 -25.39 7.36
CA PHE A 353 20.21 -24.66 8.53
C PHE A 353 19.33 -25.51 9.46
N LEU A 354 18.56 -26.45 8.90
CA LEU A 354 17.64 -27.33 9.66
C LEU A 354 18.12 -28.78 9.73
N ARG A 355 19.43 -29.04 9.52
CA ARG A 355 20.00 -30.38 9.70
C ARG A 355 19.86 -30.86 11.15
N PRO A 356 19.61 -32.16 11.37
CA PRO A 356 19.42 -33.22 10.38
C PRO A 356 17.95 -33.43 9.96
N TRP A 357 17.03 -32.55 10.36
CA TRP A 357 15.59 -32.79 10.31
C TRP A 357 14.97 -32.55 8.93
N LEU A 358 15.61 -31.78 8.06
CA LEU A 358 15.04 -31.36 6.80
C LEU A 358 15.84 -31.89 5.60
N ARG A 359 15.12 -32.30 4.55
CA ARG A 359 15.66 -32.59 3.23
C ARG A 359 14.95 -31.69 2.21
N VAL A 360 15.65 -31.34 1.13
CA VAL A 360 15.04 -30.71 -0.05
C VAL A 360 15.41 -31.56 -1.26
N THR A 361 14.40 -31.97 -2.01
CA THR A 361 14.58 -32.70 -3.27
C THR A 361 14.21 -31.77 -4.41
N ALA A 362 15.19 -31.40 -5.25
CA ALA A 362 14.93 -30.66 -6.47
C ALA A 362 14.57 -31.63 -7.60
N LEU A 363 13.47 -31.35 -8.29
CA LEU A 363 13.00 -32.09 -9.45
C LEU A 363 13.60 -31.50 -10.74
N THR A 364 13.54 -32.27 -11.83
CA THR A 364 14.17 -31.89 -13.11
C THR A 364 13.55 -30.65 -13.77
N ASP A 365 12.30 -30.34 -13.44
CA ASP A 365 11.57 -29.13 -13.87
C ASP A 365 11.85 -27.89 -12.99
N GLY A 366 12.69 -28.04 -11.97
CA GLY A 366 13.00 -27.01 -10.98
C GLY A 366 12.00 -26.92 -9.82
N SER A 367 11.00 -27.81 -9.76
CA SER A 367 10.10 -27.94 -8.62
C SER A 367 10.85 -28.48 -7.39
N LEU A 368 10.35 -28.16 -6.19
CA LEU A 368 11.01 -28.50 -4.92
C LEU A 368 10.05 -29.29 -4.01
N ASP A 369 10.53 -30.42 -3.46
CA ASP A 369 9.89 -31.10 -2.33
C ASP A 369 10.70 -30.84 -1.05
N ILE A 370 10.11 -30.08 -0.13
CA ILE A 370 10.66 -29.85 1.20
C ILE A 370 10.12 -30.93 2.13
N GLY A 371 10.96 -31.85 2.56
CA GLY A 371 10.58 -33.00 3.38
C GLY A 371 11.18 -33.00 4.78
N LEU A 372 10.42 -33.52 5.75
CA LEU A 372 10.90 -33.83 7.09
C LEU A 372 11.50 -35.25 7.10
N VAL A 373 12.76 -35.35 7.50
CA VAL A 373 13.46 -36.62 7.72
C VAL A 373 12.87 -37.28 8.96
N ARG A 374 12.49 -38.56 8.84
CA ARG A 374 11.97 -39.36 9.95
C ARG A 374 12.99 -40.43 10.34
N PRO A 375 13.14 -40.73 11.64
CA PRO A 375 14.02 -41.81 12.09
C PRO A 375 13.53 -43.19 11.62
N PHE A 376 12.22 -43.35 11.40
CA PHE A 376 11.61 -44.57 10.88
C PHE A 376 10.62 -44.23 9.74
N GLY A 377 10.75 -44.92 8.61
CA GLY A 377 9.88 -44.78 7.45
C GLY A 377 10.31 -43.70 6.44
N PRO A 378 9.57 -43.54 5.33
CA PRO A 378 9.90 -42.55 4.32
C PRO A 378 9.73 -41.13 4.87
N PRO A 379 10.52 -40.18 4.35
CA PRO A 379 10.41 -38.76 4.70
C PRO A 379 8.99 -38.24 4.42
N LEU A 380 8.50 -37.35 5.28
CA LEU A 380 7.22 -36.68 5.08
C LEU A 380 7.41 -35.50 4.13
N SER A 381 6.68 -35.43 3.02
CA SER A 381 6.60 -34.16 2.29
C SER A 381 5.87 -33.12 3.15
N MET A 382 6.56 -32.04 3.49
CA MET A 382 6.03 -30.93 4.28
C MET A 382 5.47 -29.84 3.37
N LEU A 383 6.15 -29.56 2.27
CA LEU A 383 5.73 -28.57 1.28
C LEU A 383 6.17 -29.02 -0.12
N GLU A 384 5.19 -29.13 -1.02
CA GLU A 384 5.42 -29.38 -2.45
C GLU A 384 5.30 -28.05 -3.19
N LEU A 385 6.39 -27.64 -3.85
CA LEU A 385 6.50 -26.38 -4.58
C LEU A 385 6.70 -26.67 -6.07
N THR A 386 5.67 -26.45 -6.88
CA THR A 386 5.75 -26.62 -8.33
C THR A 386 6.23 -25.33 -8.97
N ARG A 387 7.37 -25.37 -9.67
CA ARG A 387 7.92 -24.19 -10.36
C ARG A 387 7.04 -23.78 -11.53
N ASN A 388 6.75 -22.49 -11.65
CA ASN A 388 6.07 -21.95 -12.83
C ASN A 388 7.10 -21.38 -13.81
N THR A 389 7.49 -22.16 -14.81
CA THR A 389 8.54 -21.80 -15.78
C THR A 389 8.16 -20.61 -16.65
N GLU A 390 6.90 -20.51 -17.08
CA GLU A 390 6.40 -19.42 -17.94
C GLU A 390 6.38 -18.06 -17.23
N ARG A 391 6.31 -18.09 -15.89
CA ARG A 391 6.17 -16.89 -15.05
C ARG A 391 7.38 -16.64 -14.17
N SER A 392 8.49 -17.33 -14.46
CA SER A 392 9.78 -17.15 -13.80
C SER A 392 10.83 -16.65 -14.79
N ASP A 393 11.57 -15.63 -14.39
CA ASP A 393 12.64 -14.97 -15.14
C ASP A 393 13.77 -14.54 -14.18
N ASN A 394 14.74 -13.76 -14.66
CA ASN A 394 15.85 -13.28 -13.81
C ASN A 394 15.38 -12.37 -12.65
N GLY A 395 14.26 -11.66 -12.84
CA GLY A 395 13.69 -10.74 -11.86
C GLY A 395 12.67 -11.38 -10.92
N ARG A 396 12.18 -12.58 -11.22
CA ARG A 396 11.14 -13.25 -10.44
C ARG A 396 11.23 -14.77 -10.57
N GLU A 397 11.18 -15.48 -9.45
CA GLU A 397 11.09 -16.94 -9.43
C GLU A 397 9.82 -17.34 -8.68
N LEU A 398 8.87 -17.99 -9.38
CA LEU A 398 7.55 -18.33 -8.86
C LEU A 398 7.37 -19.83 -8.66
N PHE A 399 6.88 -20.21 -7.48
CA PHE A 399 6.42 -21.54 -7.13
C PHE A 399 4.93 -21.51 -6.73
N HIS A 400 4.19 -22.53 -7.16
CA HIS A 400 2.86 -22.85 -6.65
C HIS A 400 2.98 -23.85 -5.52
N ILE A 401 2.31 -23.59 -4.41
CA ILE A 401 2.23 -24.47 -3.25
C ILE A 401 1.13 -25.50 -3.51
N THR A 402 1.52 -26.65 -4.08
CA THR A 402 0.60 -27.66 -4.62
C THR A 402 0.27 -28.77 -3.61
N GLY A 403 1.01 -28.87 -2.50
CA GLY A 403 0.79 -29.92 -1.52
C GLY A 403 1.80 -29.92 -0.36
N GLY A 404 1.94 -31.09 0.26
CA GLY A 404 2.69 -31.28 1.50
C GLY A 404 1.84 -31.12 2.77
N ALA A 405 2.31 -31.69 3.87
CA ALA A 405 1.57 -31.76 5.14
C ALA A 405 1.29 -30.39 5.80
N LEU A 406 2.00 -29.32 5.39
CA LEU A 406 1.80 -27.97 5.94
C LEU A 406 0.73 -27.17 5.19
N ALA A 407 0.38 -27.55 3.96
CA ALA A 407 -0.49 -26.78 3.07
C ALA A 407 -1.81 -27.51 2.79
N ALA A 408 -2.92 -26.79 2.86
CA ALA A 408 -4.19 -27.29 2.33
C ALA A 408 -4.16 -27.22 0.80
N ARG A 409 -4.70 -28.24 0.12
CA ARG A 409 -4.87 -28.23 -1.33
C ARG A 409 -6.10 -27.40 -1.68
N VAL A 410 -5.89 -26.27 -2.35
CA VAL A 410 -6.92 -25.30 -2.76
C VAL A 410 -6.70 -24.89 -4.21
N ASP A 411 -7.77 -24.47 -4.88
CA ASP A 411 -7.74 -23.96 -6.25
C ASP A 411 -8.26 -22.50 -6.29
N PRO A 412 -7.48 -21.52 -6.76
CA PRO A 412 -6.07 -21.63 -7.16
C PRO A 412 -5.13 -21.91 -5.97
N PRO A 413 -3.97 -22.55 -6.19
CA PRO A 413 -3.00 -22.84 -5.13
C PRO A 413 -2.37 -21.56 -4.57
N GLY A 414 -1.82 -21.67 -3.36
CA GLY A 414 -0.98 -20.62 -2.79
C GLY A 414 0.29 -20.42 -3.63
N ARG A 415 0.92 -19.25 -3.52
CA ARG A 415 2.14 -18.90 -4.25
C ARG A 415 3.28 -18.62 -3.28
N PHE A 416 4.47 -19.06 -3.62
CA PHE A 416 5.71 -18.66 -3.00
C PHE A 416 6.65 -18.12 -4.08
N GLU A 417 7.22 -16.94 -3.89
CA GLU A 417 8.09 -16.35 -4.90
C GLU A 417 9.24 -15.54 -4.30
N PHE A 418 10.34 -15.51 -5.04
CA PHE A 418 11.42 -14.54 -4.87
C PHE A 418 11.33 -13.51 -5.97
N ARG A 419 11.53 -12.23 -5.64
CA ARG A 419 11.40 -11.12 -6.57
C ARG A 419 12.52 -10.12 -6.38
N ARG A 420 13.34 -9.95 -7.42
CA ARG A 420 14.40 -8.97 -7.47
C ARG A 420 13.81 -7.60 -7.82
N LEU A 421 14.10 -6.60 -7.01
CA LEU A 421 13.71 -5.22 -7.28
C LEU A 421 14.72 -4.55 -8.22
N HIS A 422 14.23 -3.79 -9.20
CA HIS A 422 15.09 -3.04 -10.13
C HIS A 422 15.75 -1.81 -9.50
N THR A 423 15.22 -1.31 -8.38
CA THR A 423 15.61 -0.03 -7.79
C THR A 423 16.77 -0.10 -6.79
N GLY A 424 17.23 -1.29 -6.41
CA GLY A 424 18.27 -1.46 -5.39
C GLY A 424 18.74 -2.91 -5.26
N PRO A 425 19.69 -3.25 -4.37
CA PRO A 425 20.21 -4.61 -4.16
C PRO A 425 19.32 -5.45 -3.22
N GLU A 426 18.02 -5.44 -3.47
CA GLU A 426 17.00 -6.04 -2.61
C GLU A 426 16.22 -7.15 -3.33
N VAL A 427 15.82 -8.15 -2.55
CA VAL A 427 14.91 -9.21 -2.98
C VAL A 427 13.74 -9.29 -1.99
N LEU A 428 12.53 -9.48 -2.53
CA LEU A 428 11.35 -9.80 -1.75
C LEU A 428 11.12 -11.30 -1.80
N ALA A 429 10.99 -11.94 -0.64
CA ALA A 429 10.45 -13.28 -0.51
C ALA A 429 8.98 -13.16 -0.11
N ALA A 430 8.08 -13.74 -0.89
CA ALA A 430 6.65 -13.52 -0.72
C ALA A 430 5.85 -14.82 -0.76
N VAL A 431 4.90 -14.96 0.16
CA VAL A 431 3.89 -16.02 0.22
C VAL A 431 2.52 -15.36 0.07
N HIS A 432 1.73 -15.79 -0.91
CA HIS A 432 0.39 -15.27 -1.16
C HIS A 432 -0.65 -16.37 -1.25
N ALA A 433 -1.87 -16.07 -0.80
CA ALA A 433 -3.00 -16.99 -0.81
C ALA A 433 -2.73 -18.37 -0.16
N PHE A 434 -1.72 -18.47 0.70
CA PHE A 434 -1.39 -19.72 1.37
C PHE A 434 -2.48 -20.08 2.38
N VAL A 435 -2.94 -21.33 2.32
CA VAL A 435 -3.92 -21.88 3.26
C VAL A 435 -3.23 -22.99 4.07
N PRO A 436 -3.05 -22.81 5.39
CA PRO A 436 -2.40 -23.83 6.20
C PRO A 436 -3.30 -25.06 6.36
N ALA A 437 -2.68 -26.25 6.38
CA ALA A 437 -3.39 -27.49 6.70
C ALA A 437 -3.78 -27.56 8.19
N LEU A 438 -3.03 -26.90 9.07
CA LEU A 438 -3.29 -26.89 10.51
C LEU A 438 -4.50 -26.01 10.87
N PRO A 439 -5.25 -26.38 11.93
CA PRO A 439 -6.25 -25.50 12.53
C PRO A 439 -5.66 -24.13 12.88
N TRP A 440 -6.41 -23.07 12.61
CA TRP A 440 -5.94 -21.69 12.69
C TRP A 440 -5.22 -21.30 14.00
N PRO A 441 -5.73 -21.65 15.20
CA PRO A 441 -5.05 -21.29 16.45
C PRO A 441 -3.66 -21.93 16.56
N ILE A 442 -3.51 -23.17 16.08
CA ILE A 442 -2.25 -23.92 16.10
C ILE A 442 -1.28 -23.32 15.08
N TYR A 443 -1.75 -23.08 13.85
CA TYR A 443 -0.96 -22.43 12.81
C TYR A 443 -0.35 -21.10 13.29
N ARG A 444 -1.18 -20.26 13.94
CA ARG A 444 -0.80 -18.92 14.40
C ARG A 444 0.32 -18.93 15.44
N VAL A 445 0.43 -19.97 16.26
CA VAL A 445 1.45 -20.06 17.32
C VAL A 445 2.63 -20.97 16.96
N THR A 446 2.57 -21.69 15.83
CA THR A 446 3.62 -22.62 15.39
C THR A 446 4.22 -22.23 14.04
N GLN A 447 3.57 -22.59 12.93
CA GLN A 447 4.09 -22.39 11.57
C GLN A 447 4.29 -20.91 11.22
N ALA A 448 3.38 -20.01 11.59
CA ALA A 448 3.49 -18.59 11.24
C ALA A 448 4.73 -17.91 11.86
N PRO A 449 5.00 -18.03 13.19
CA PRO A 449 6.24 -17.55 13.79
C PRO A 449 7.50 -18.24 13.24
N PHE A 450 7.42 -19.55 12.98
CA PHE A 450 8.54 -20.32 12.42
C PHE A 450 8.91 -19.84 11.01
N HIS A 451 7.92 -19.61 10.14
CA HIS A 451 8.12 -19.01 8.81
C HIS A 451 8.91 -17.70 8.89
N LEU A 452 8.47 -16.77 9.75
CA LEU A 452 9.15 -15.49 9.93
C LEU A 452 10.59 -15.66 10.42
N TRP A 453 10.82 -16.57 11.37
CA TRP A 453 12.16 -16.84 11.87
C TRP A 453 13.09 -17.38 10.77
N VAL A 454 12.60 -18.31 9.95
CA VAL A 454 13.34 -18.86 8.80
C VAL A 454 13.66 -17.75 7.79
N MET A 455 12.69 -16.90 7.44
CA MET A 455 12.90 -15.80 6.49
C MET A 455 13.92 -14.78 7.01
N HIS A 456 13.87 -14.40 8.30
CA HIS A 456 14.88 -13.51 8.88
C HIS A 456 16.27 -14.15 8.95
N ALA A 457 16.35 -15.45 9.26
CA ALA A 457 17.61 -16.17 9.26
C ALA A 457 18.21 -16.27 7.84
N PHE A 458 17.38 -16.50 6.83
CA PHE A 458 17.80 -16.51 5.44
C PHE A 458 18.29 -15.13 4.98
N GLY A 459 17.55 -14.07 5.32
CA GLY A 459 17.95 -12.70 4.99
C GLY A 459 19.30 -12.30 5.58
N ARG A 460 19.65 -12.78 6.79
CA ARG A 460 21.00 -12.59 7.36
C ARG A 460 22.06 -13.35 6.58
N ASN A 461 21.77 -14.60 6.19
CA ASN A 461 22.70 -15.37 5.36
C ASN A 461 22.97 -14.70 4.01
N LEU A 462 21.95 -14.15 3.34
CA LEU A 462 22.10 -13.42 2.08
C LEU A 462 22.96 -12.15 2.20
N ALA A 463 23.00 -11.53 3.37
CA ALA A 463 23.80 -10.33 3.63
C ALA A 463 25.27 -10.65 3.99
N GLU A 464 25.54 -11.85 4.52
CA GLU A 464 26.86 -12.27 4.99
C GLU A 464 27.66 -13.10 3.96
N SER A 465 26.98 -13.69 2.98
CA SER A 465 27.58 -14.54 1.92
C SER A 465 27.35 -13.95 0.54
#